data_AF-A0A8C3MS78-F1
#
_entry.id   AF-A0A8C3MS78-F1
#
_cell.length_a   1.000
_cell.length_b   1.000
_cell.length_c   1.000
_cell.angle_alpha   90.00
_cell.angle_beta   90.00
_cell.angle_gamma   90.00
#
_symmetry.space_group_name_H-M   'P 1'
#
loop_
_entity.id
_entity.type
_entity.pdbx_description
1 polymer ?
#
loop_
_entity_poly.entity_id
_entity_poly.type
_entity_poly.pdbx_seq_one_letter_code
_entity_poly.pdbx_strand_id
1 'polypeptide(L)'
;MVCAGGDGVRSGCQGDSGGPLHCAVNGQYQVHGVTSFVSSQGCNVARKPTVFTRVSAYISWINSHQRAPNTHLTSKQTLLGVQRPLGVILSPGSCPAEPNTHV
;
A
#
# COMPACT_ATOMS: atom_id res chain seq x y z
N MET A 1 7.39 -0.58 -12.09
CA MET A 1 7.33 -1.48 -10.91
C MET A 1 8.01 -0.83 -9.71
N VAL A 2 7.81 -1.37 -8.51
CA VAL A 2 8.47 -1.01 -7.24
C VAL A 2 8.94 -2.31 -6.58
N CYS A 3 10.06 -2.29 -5.87
CA CYS A 3 10.60 -3.47 -5.17
C CYS A 3 10.66 -3.20 -3.67
N ALA A 4 10.39 -4.22 -2.85
CA ALA A 4 10.54 -4.17 -1.39
C ALA A 4 11.09 -5.50 -0.84
N GLY A 5 11.76 -5.45 0.31
CA GLY A 5 12.41 -6.60 0.92
C GLY A 5 13.74 -6.98 0.25
N GLY A 6 14.08 -8.26 0.28
CA GLY A 6 15.36 -8.78 -0.24
C GLY A 6 16.51 -8.75 0.78
N ASP A 7 16.19 -8.47 2.05
CA ASP A 7 17.09 -8.63 3.21
C ASP A 7 17.32 -10.10 3.59
N GLY A 8 16.56 -11.02 3.01
CA GLY A 8 16.59 -12.45 3.32
C GLY A 8 15.77 -12.82 4.56
N VAL A 9 14.97 -11.89 5.09
CA VAL A 9 14.13 -12.10 6.28
C VAL A 9 12.66 -11.82 5.96
N ARG A 10 12.39 -10.81 5.13
CA ARG A 10 11.04 -10.40 4.72
C ARG A 10 10.93 -10.33 3.20
N SER A 11 9.95 -11.05 2.68
CA SER A 11 9.51 -10.98 1.29
C SER A 11 8.07 -11.46 1.19
N GLY A 12 7.34 -10.99 0.19
CA GLY A 12 6.17 -11.71 -0.29
C GLY A 12 6.53 -13.12 -0.78
N CYS A 13 5.56 -14.01 -0.76
CA CYS A 13 5.67 -15.42 -1.02
C CYS A 13 4.66 -15.89 -2.07
N GLN A 14 4.71 -17.18 -2.40
CA GLN A 14 3.75 -17.76 -3.34
C GLN A 14 2.35 -17.68 -2.74
N GLY A 15 1.41 -17.11 -3.50
CA GLY A 15 0.04 -16.85 -3.03
C GLY A 15 -0.25 -15.38 -2.69
N ASP A 16 0.78 -14.55 -2.51
CA ASP A 16 0.60 -13.13 -2.16
C ASP A 16 0.29 -12.24 -3.39
N SER A 17 0.26 -12.82 -4.59
CA SER A 17 -0.06 -12.11 -5.84
C SER A 17 -1.38 -11.34 -5.73
N GLY A 18 -1.34 -10.05 -6.05
CA GLY A 18 -2.48 -9.14 -5.89
C GLY A 18 -2.59 -8.48 -4.50
N GLY A 19 -1.78 -8.89 -3.52
CA GLY A 19 -1.71 -8.28 -2.20
C GLY A 19 -1.16 -6.84 -2.23
N PRO A 20 -1.55 -5.97 -1.27
CA PRO A 20 -1.11 -4.57 -1.25
C PRO A 20 0.24 -4.38 -0.54
N LEU A 21 1.11 -3.55 -1.12
CA LEU A 21 2.23 -2.94 -0.41
C LEU A 21 1.77 -1.64 0.24
N HIS A 22 1.59 -1.67 1.56
CA HIS A 22 1.21 -0.50 2.35
C HIS A 22 2.44 0.24 2.88
N CYS A 23 2.43 1.57 2.77
CA CYS A 23 3.43 2.43 3.38
C CYS A 23 2.74 3.50 4.22
N ALA A 24 3.23 3.74 5.43
CA ALA A 24 2.79 4.88 6.23
C ALA A 24 3.45 6.14 5.66
N VAL A 25 2.64 7.02 5.08
CA VAL A 25 3.07 8.32 4.54
C VAL A 25 2.27 9.40 5.24
N ASN A 26 2.96 10.31 5.95
CA ASN A 26 2.33 11.36 6.75
C ASN A 26 1.31 10.81 7.76
N GLY A 27 1.65 9.69 8.43
CA GLY A 27 0.79 9.05 9.42
C GLY A 27 -0.46 8.35 8.84
N GLN A 28 -0.59 8.28 7.52
CA GLN A 28 -1.66 7.56 6.84
C GLN A 28 -1.09 6.40 6.04
N TYR A 29 -1.70 5.22 6.17
CA TYR A 29 -1.34 4.09 5.32
C TYR A 29 -1.86 4.32 3.90
N GLN A 30 -0.95 4.28 2.94
CA GLN A 30 -1.23 4.41 1.52
C GLN A 30 -0.78 3.14 0.80
N VAL A 31 -1.47 2.76 -0.27
CA VAL A 31 -1.07 1.62 -1.11
C VAL A 31 -0.10 2.11 -2.18
N HIS A 32 1.15 1.67 -2.10
CA HIS A 32 2.20 2.05 -3.04
C HIS A 32 2.42 1.00 -4.13
N GLY A 33 2.06 -0.25 -3.85
CA GLY A 33 2.24 -1.35 -4.77
C GLY A 33 1.18 -2.43 -4.67
N VAL A 34 1.10 -3.26 -5.72
CA VAL A 34 0.32 -4.50 -5.75
C VAL A 34 1.28 -5.64 -6.10
N THR A 35 1.34 -6.68 -5.28
CA THR A 35 2.27 -7.80 -5.46
C THR A 35 2.10 -8.41 -6.84
N SER A 36 3.19 -8.48 -7.60
CA SER A 36 3.20 -9.00 -8.97
C SER A 36 3.89 -10.36 -9.03
N PHE A 37 5.16 -10.43 -8.62
CA PHE A 37 5.90 -11.68 -8.60
C PHE A 37 6.96 -11.71 -7.51
N VAL A 38 7.31 -12.93 -7.12
CA VAL A 38 8.31 -13.26 -6.10
C VAL A 38 9.40 -14.13 -6.73
N SER A 39 10.48 -14.38 -5.99
CA SER A 39 11.57 -15.24 -6.46
C SER A 39 11.10 -16.67 -6.73
N SER A 40 11.60 -17.29 -7.81
CA SER A 40 11.39 -18.72 -8.07
C SER A 40 12.18 -19.63 -7.13
N GLN A 41 13.16 -19.07 -6.39
CA GLN A 41 13.99 -19.80 -5.42
C GLN A 41 13.32 -19.95 -4.05
N GLY A 42 12.07 -19.50 -3.90
CA GLY A 42 11.34 -19.51 -2.63
C GLY A 42 11.31 -18.13 -1.96
N CYS A 43 10.86 -18.12 -0.71
CA CYS A 43 10.59 -16.91 0.06
C CYS A 43 11.78 -16.57 0.97
N ASN A 44 11.97 -15.29 1.27
CA ASN A 44 13.04 -14.74 2.09
C ASN A 44 14.44 -15.04 1.55
N VAL A 45 14.60 -15.00 0.22
CA VAL A 45 15.91 -15.18 -0.41
C VAL A 45 16.68 -13.86 -0.41
N ALA A 46 17.87 -13.85 0.18
CA ALA A 46 18.72 -12.67 0.24
C ALA A 46 19.01 -12.12 -1.16
N ARG A 47 18.89 -10.80 -1.33
CA ARG A 47 19.03 -10.07 -2.61
C ARG A 47 17.96 -10.41 -3.65
N LYS A 48 16.84 -11.04 -3.25
CA LYS A 48 15.68 -11.28 -4.11
C LYS A 48 14.44 -10.59 -3.52
N PRO A 49 14.23 -9.30 -3.82
CA PRO A 49 13.08 -8.57 -3.34
C PRO A 49 11.80 -9.05 -4.01
N THR A 50 10.66 -8.76 -3.37
CA THR A 50 9.34 -8.91 -4.00
C THR A 50 9.10 -7.74 -4.94
N VAL A 51 8.53 -8.03 -6.11
CA VAL A 51 8.25 -7.03 -7.13
C VAL A 51 6.77 -6.72 -7.17
N PHE A 52 6.46 -5.43 -7.10
CA PHE A 52 5.12 -4.88 -7.07
C PHE A 52 4.85 -4.02 -8.31
N THR A 53 3.61 -4.05 -8.79
CA THR A 53 3.08 -3.04 -9.70
C THR A 53 3.06 -1.70 -8.99
N ARG A 54 3.54 -0.62 -9.65
CA ARG A 54 3.60 0.72 -9.06
C ARG A 54 2.22 1.37 -9.11
N VAL A 55 1.51 1.46 -7.99
CA VAL A 55 0.13 2.01 -7.97
C VAL A 55 0.06 3.44 -8.49
N SER A 56 1.05 4.28 -8.18
CA SER A 56 1.07 5.67 -8.65
C SER A 56 1.05 5.84 -10.17
N ALA A 57 1.52 4.83 -10.92
CA ALA A 57 1.47 4.85 -12.39
C ALA A 57 0.07 4.55 -12.96
N TYR A 58 -0.86 4.03 -12.15
CA TYR A 58 -2.19 3.58 -12.57
C TYR A 58 -3.33 4.38 -11.92
N ILE A 59 -3.06 5.45 -11.17
CA ILE A 59 -4.09 6.24 -10.47
C ILE A 59 -5.18 6.72 -11.44
N SER A 60 -4.82 7.24 -12.63
CA SER A 60 -5.80 7.69 -13.62
C SER A 60 -6.73 6.56 -14.09
N TRP A 61 -6.17 5.38 -14.33
CA TRP A 61 -6.94 4.19 -14.71
C TRP A 61 -7.82 3.69 -13.56
N ILE A 62 -7.32 3.68 -12.33
CA ILE A 62 -8.11 3.32 -11.14
C ILE A 62 -9.30 4.28 -11.02
N ASN A 63 -9.05 5.59 -11.07
CA ASN A 63 -10.09 6.60 -10.93
C ASN A 63 -11.15 6.51 -12.04
N SER A 64 -10.77 6.13 -13.27
CA SER A 64 -11.74 5.95 -14.36
C SER A 64 -12.61 4.70 -14.20
N HIS A 65 -12.23 3.75 -13.34
CA HIS A 65 -12.97 2.50 -13.07
C HIS A 65 -13.57 2.47 -11.65
N GLN A 66 -13.40 3.54 -10.87
CA GLN A 66 -14.17 3.73 -9.65
C GLN A 66 -15.59 4.15 -10.02
N ARG A 67 -16.59 3.47 -9.43
CA ARG A 67 -17.97 3.97 -9.51
C ARG A 67 -17.97 5.36 -8.88
N ALA A 68 -18.58 6.33 -9.56
CA ALA A 68 -18.82 7.63 -8.97
C ALA A 68 -19.44 7.43 -7.58
N PRO A 69 -18.99 8.16 -6.54
CA PRO A 69 -19.72 8.15 -5.28
C PRO A 69 -21.17 8.51 -5.62
N ASN A 70 -22.12 7.65 -5.24
CA ASN A 70 -23.54 7.94 -5.41
C ASN A 70 -23.80 9.33 -4.84
N THR A 71 -24.01 10.32 -5.71
CA THR A 71 -24.34 11.72 -5.35
C THR A 71 -25.70 11.83 -4.65
N HIS A 72 -26.32 10.70 -4.31
CA HIS A 72 -27.60 10.59 -3.63
C HIS A 72 -27.48 10.42 -2.10
N LEU A 73 -26.28 10.44 -1.52
CA LEU A 73 -26.08 10.38 -0.06
C LEU A 73 -25.68 11.73 0.58
N THR A 74 -25.56 12.81 -0.18
CA THR A 74 -25.06 14.10 0.33
C THR A 74 -26.12 15.01 0.97
N SER A 75 -27.40 14.61 1.06
CA SER A 75 -28.43 15.46 1.70
C SER A 75 -28.94 14.96 3.07
N LYS A 76 -28.76 13.68 3.45
CA LYS A 76 -29.34 13.16 4.71
C LYS A 76 -28.50 12.12 5.46
N GLN A 77 -27.18 12.31 5.57
CA GLN A 77 -26.38 11.52 6.51
C GLN A 77 -25.25 12.35 7.13
N THR A 78 -25.66 13.37 7.89
CA THR A 78 -24.88 13.79 9.06
C THR A 78 -25.52 13.10 10.27
N LEU A 79 -24.68 12.57 11.16
CA LEU A 79 -24.96 11.90 12.44
C LEU A 79 -25.13 10.37 12.40
N LEU A 80 -24.02 9.67 12.17
CA LEU A 80 -23.53 8.65 13.11
C LEU A 80 -22.01 8.66 13.04
N GLY A 81 -21.39 9.08 14.14
CA GLY A 81 -19.97 9.42 14.20
C GLY A 81 -19.05 8.22 13.95
N VAL A 82 -18.05 8.45 13.11
CA VAL A 82 -16.72 7.88 13.27
C VAL A 82 -15.74 9.05 13.27
N GLN A 83 -15.70 9.75 14.41
CA GLN A 83 -14.60 10.64 14.74
C GLN A 83 -13.40 9.73 15.02
N ARG A 84 -12.42 9.66 14.10
CA ARG A 84 -11.10 9.10 14.45
C ARG A 84 -10.15 10.27 14.74
N PRO A 85 -9.44 10.25 15.87
CA PRO A 85 -8.91 11.45 16.49
C PRO A 85 -7.75 12.04 15.69
N LEU A 86 -7.63 13.36 15.79
CA LEU A 86 -6.43 14.14 15.52
C LEU A 86 -5.27 13.69 16.42
N GLY A 87 -4.04 13.83 15.90
CA GLY A 87 -2.76 13.59 16.57
C GLY A 87 -2.04 12.46 15.85
N VAL A 88 -0.94 12.69 15.14
CA VAL A 88 0.35 13.06 15.74
C VAL A 88 1.15 13.95 14.77
N ILE A 89 1.76 14.98 15.35
CA ILE A 89 2.75 15.88 14.76
C ILE A 89 4.06 15.10 14.55
N LEU A 90 4.68 15.22 13.37
CA LEU A 90 6.13 15.48 13.11
C LEU A 90 6.51 15.09 11.66
N SER A 91 6.90 16.10 10.88
CA SER A 91 7.93 16.22 9.82
C SER A 91 8.35 15.06 8.87
N PRO A 92 8.95 15.40 7.69
CA PRO A 92 8.72 14.69 6.43
C PRO A 92 9.83 13.72 6.00
N GLY A 93 9.49 12.79 5.09
CA GLY A 93 10.45 12.32 4.08
C GLY A 93 10.56 10.80 3.92
N SER A 94 10.41 10.36 2.65
CA SER A 94 10.70 9.02 2.10
C SER A 94 9.83 7.86 2.61
N CYS A 95 9.65 6.82 1.81
CA CYS A 95 9.43 5.48 2.36
C CYS A 95 10.84 4.89 2.50
N PRO A 96 11.54 5.06 3.63
CA PRO A 96 12.74 4.28 3.87
C PRO A 96 12.28 2.82 4.02
N ALA A 97 13.19 1.88 3.79
CA ALA A 97 13.01 0.53 4.31
C ALA A 97 12.96 0.60 5.85
N GLU A 98 11.83 1.01 6.41
CA GLU A 98 11.58 0.97 7.84
C GLU A 98 11.54 -0.50 8.26
N PRO A 99 12.13 -0.88 9.42
CA PRO A 99 12.13 -2.25 9.91
C PRO A 99 10.72 -2.82 10.17
N ASN A 100 9.70 -1.96 10.11
CA ASN A 100 8.28 -2.26 10.25
C ASN A 100 7.50 -2.22 8.92
N THR A 101 8.19 -2.19 7.78
CA THR A 101 7.55 -2.35 6.47
C THR A 101 7.14 -3.81 6.32
N HIS A 102 5.87 -4.10 6.60
CA HIS A 102 5.31 -5.41 6.35
C HIS A 102 4.92 -5.50 4.86
N VAL A 103 5.47 -6.51 4.19
CA VAL A 103 4.87 -7.05 2.95
C VAL A 103 3.56 -7.73 3.30
#